data_AF-A0A3J8X103-F1
#
_entry.id   AF-A0A3J8X103-F1
#
_cell.length_a   1.000
_cell.length_b   1.000
_cell.length_c   1.000
_cell.angle_alpha   90.00
_cell.angle_beta   90.00
_cell.angle_gamma   90.00
#
_symmetry.space_group_name_H-M   'P 1'
#
loop_
_entity.id
_entity.type
_entity.pdbx_description
1 polymer ?
#
loop_
_entity_poly.entity_id
_entity_poly.type
_entity_poly.pdbx_seq_one_letter_code
_entity_poly.pdbx_strand_id
1 'polypeptide(L)' 'GYLSLGRDRKRLLRSKIHHYVCGVLSEKEILTLKGELGYAKFIEHKFFLSMIKRYGNAVISEISKYEI' A
#
# COMPACT_ATOMS: atom_id res chain seq x y z
N GLY A 1 -22.29 7.31 -7.75
CA GLY A 1 -20.90 7.81 -7.84
C GLY A 1 -19.95 6.72 -7.38
N TYR A 2 -18.84 6.50 -8.07
CA TYR A 2 -17.83 5.52 -7.64
C TYR A 2 -16.92 6.15 -6.58
N LEU A 3 -16.86 5.55 -5.40
CA LEU A 3 -15.91 5.94 -4.36
C LEU A 3 -14.51 5.59 -4.87
N SER A 4 -13.60 6.57 -4.87
CA SER A 4 -12.21 6.37 -5.30
C SER A 4 -11.27 6.82 -4.18
N LEU A 5 -10.06 6.28 -4.17
CA LEU A 5 -9.05 6.67 -3.20
C LEU A 5 -8.56 8.11 -3.39
N GLY A 6 -8.77 8.70 -4.58
CA GLY A 6 -8.21 9.99 -4.98
C GLY A 6 -6.78 9.88 -5.53
N ARG A 7 -6.40 10.80 -6.43
CA ARG A 7 -5.09 10.75 -7.13
C ARG A 7 -3.91 10.94 -6.17
N ASP A 8 -4.03 11.85 -5.20
CA ASP A 8 -2.94 12.17 -4.27
C ASP A 8 -2.65 11.01 -3.32
N ARG A 9 -3.69 10.38 -2.74
CA ARG A 9 -3.51 9.18 -1.91
C ARG A 9 -2.89 8.03 -2.70
N LYS A 10 -3.32 7.81 -3.94
CA LYS A 10 -2.71 6.81 -4.83
C LYS A 10 -1.23 7.11 -5.11
N ARG A 11 -0.86 8.39 -5.28
CA ARG A 11 0.54 8.81 -5.47
C ARG A 11 1.35 8.54 -4.21
N LEU A 12 0.83 8.91 -3.05
CA LEU A 12 1.48 8.71 -1.75
C LEU A 12 1.70 7.22 -1.45
N LEU A 13 0.67 6.38 -1.63
CA LEU A 13 0.77 4.94 -1.43
C LEU A 13 1.81 4.30 -2.34
N ARG A 14 1.88 4.68 -3.63
CA ARG A 14 2.95 4.21 -4.52
C ARG A 14 4.35 4.59 -4.00
N SER A 15 4.53 5.81 -3.52
CA SER A 15 5.81 6.25 -2.94
C SER A 15 6.17 5.42 -1.72
N LYS A 16 5.23 5.23 -0.79
CA LYS A 16 5.45 4.46 0.43
C LYS A 16 5.75 2.98 0.13
N ILE A 17 5.04 2.35 -0.79
CA ILE A 17 5.34 0.96 -1.20
C ILE A 17 6.73 0.89 -1.84
N HIS A 18 7.12 1.90 -2.64
CA HIS A 18 8.47 1.93 -3.21
C HIS A 18 9.54 2.09 -2.13
N HIS A 19 9.34 2.99 -1.17
CA HIS A 19 10.23 3.13 -0.02
C HIS A 19 10.33 1.85 0.81
N TYR A 20 9.25 1.05 0.87
CA TYR A 20 9.25 -0.24 1.57
C TYR A 20 10.20 -1.21 0.90
N VAL A 21 10.07 -1.32 -0.42
CA VAL A 21 10.97 -2.14 -1.24
C VAL A 21 12.42 -1.67 -1.14
N CYS A 22 12.66 -0.38 -0.98
CA CYS A 22 14.01 0.17 -0.76
C CYS A 22 14.54 -0.03 0.66
N GLY A 23 13.73 -0.53 1.61
CA GLY A 23 14.15 -0.71 3.00
C GLY A 23 14.36 0.58 3.78
N VAL A 24 13.72 1.69 3.37
CA VAL A 24 13.93 3.02 3.97
C VAL A 24 12.79 3.49 4.87
N LEU A 25 11.76 2.67 5.11
CA LEU A 25 10.73 2.99 6.11
C LEU A 25 11.11 2.47 7.49
N SER A 26 10.79 3.26 8.51
CA SER A 26 10.76 2.82 9.89
C SER A 26 9.55 1.92 10.17
N GLU A 27 9.62 1.11 11.23
CA GLU A 27 8.56 0.19 11.67
C GLU A 27 7.19 0.89 11.82
N LYS A 28 7.19 2.12 12.37
CA LYS A 28 5.98 2.94 12.52
C LYS A 28 5.35 3.30 11.17
N GLU A 29 6.18 3.61 10.18
CA GLU A 29 5.69 3.94 8.85
C GLU A 29 5.21 2.69 8.09
N ILE A 30 5.83 1.52 8.33
CA ILE A 30 5.37 0.24 7.78
C ILE A 30 3.97 -0.09 8.35
N LEU A 31 3.76 0.07 9.65
CA LEU A 31 2.43 -0.11 10.26
C LEU A 31 1.40 0.88 9.69
N THR A 32 1.80 2.13 9.48
CA THR A 32 0.93 3.13 8.84
C THR A 32 0.57 2.70 7.42
N LEU A 33 1.55 2.25 6.64
CA LEU A 33 1.38 1.77 5.27
C LEU A 33 0.45 0.54 5.23
N LYS A 34 0.57 -0.39 6.18
CA LYS A 34 -0.34 -1.54 6.34
C LYS A 34 -1.80 -1.08 6.47
N GLY A 35 -2.07 -0.13 7.36
CA GLY A 35 -3.41 0.43 7.54
C GLY A 35 -3.95 1.12 6.28
N GLU A 36 -3.11 1.93 5.64
CA GLU A 36 -3.46 2.63 4.39
C GLU A 36 -3.72 1.67 3.22
N LEU A 37 -2.95 0.59 3.10
CA LEU A 37 -3.18 -0.47 2.11
C LEU A 37 -4.48 -1.23 2.36
N GLY A 38 -4.78 -1.55 3.62
CA GLY A 38 -6.05 -2.17 4.00
C GLY A 38 -7.26 -1.30 3.62
N TYR A 39 -7.19 0.00 3.92
CA TYR A 39 -8.20 0.96 3.50
C TYR A 39 -8.29 1.08 1.97
N ALA A 40 -7.16 1.12 1.26
CA ALA A 40 -7.14 1.20 -0.19
C ALA A 40 -7.74 -0.04 -0.86
N LYS A 41 -7.52 -1.23 -0.30
CA LYS A 41 -8.13 -2.48 -0.76
C LYS A 41 -9.67 -2.44 -0.66
N PHE A 42 -10.19 -1.85 0.42
CA PHE A 42 -11.63 -1.73 0.65
C PHE A 42 -12.28 -0.69 -0.29
N ILE A 43 -11.67 0.49 -0.42
CA ILE A 43 -12.25 1.60 -1.19
C ILE A 43 -12.07 1.42 -2.70
N GLU A 44 -10.89 1.01 -3.16
CA GLU A 44 -10.56 0.94 -4.59
C GLU A 44 -9.75 -0.33 -4.88
N HIS A 45 -10.42 -1.48 -4.91
CA HIS A 45 -9.79 -2.79 -5.14
C HIS A 45 -8.93 -2.85 -6.41
N LYS A 46 -9.35 -2.15 -7.49
CA LYS A 46 -8.58 -2.06 -8.74
C LYS A 46 -7.19 -1.44 -8.53
N PHE A 47 -7.09 -0.42 -7.67
CA PHE A 47 -5.80 0.18 -7.33
C PHE A 47 -4.93 -0.82 -6.56
N PHE A 48 -5.49 -1.53 -5.58
CA PHE A 48 -4.77 -2.57 -4.84
C PHE A 48 -4.22 -3.67 -5.76
N LEU A 49 -5.03 -4.17 -6.70
CA LEU A 49 -4.57 -5.14 -7.72
C LEU A 49 -3.44 -4.58 -8.59
N SER A 50 -3.52 -3.29 -8.96
CA SER A 50 -2.42 -2.64 -9.70
C SER A 50 -1.12 -2.56 -8.91
N MET A 51 -1.19 -2.45 -7.58
CA MET A 51 -0.01 -2.47 -6.71
C MET A 51 0.59 -3.87 -6.61
N ILE A 52 -0.25 -4.91 -6.48
CA ILE A 52 0.20 -6.31 -6.56
C ILE A 52 0.91 -6.58 -7.90
N LYS A 53 0.32 -6.13 -9.02
CA LYS A 53 0.93 -6.31 -10.34
C LYS A 53 2.27 -5.59 -10.47
N ARG A 54 2.43 -4.43 -9.83
CA ARG A 54 3.64 -3.59 -9.94
C ARG A 54 4.78 -4.02 -9.02
N TYR A 55 4.48 -4.33 -7.76
CA TYR A 55 5.49 -4.61 -6.72
C TYR A 55 5.58 -6.10 -6.37
N GLY A 56 4.65 -6.91 -6.88
CA GLY A 56 4.58 -8.35 -6.60
C GLY A 56 3.68 -8.67 -5.41
N ASN A 57 3.09 -9.87 -5.45
CA ASN A 57 2.22 -10.36 -4.39
C ASN A 57 2.97 -10.54 -3.06
N ALA A 58 4.25 -10.95 -3.11
CA ALA A 58 5.07 -11.15 -1.93
C ALA A 58 5.19 -9.87 -1.09
N VAL A 59 5.61 -8.76 -1.72
CA VAL A 59 5.76 -7.45 -1.07
C VAL A 59 4.46 -6.97 -0.43
N ILE A 60 3.36 -7.03 -1.17
CA ILE A 60 2.06 -6.56 -0.66
C ILE A 60 1.57 -7.46 0.50
N SER A 61 1.80 -8.78 0.40
CA SER A 61 1.46 -9.71 1.48
C SER A 61 2.32 -9.49 2.73
N GLU A 62 3.59 -9.15 2.56
CA GLU A 62 4.53 -8.89 3.66
C GLU A 62 4.09 -7.65 4.45
N ILE A 63 3.84 -6.53 3.74
CA ILE A 63 3.31 -5.31 4.35
C ILE A 63 1.98 -5.57 5.08
N SER A 64 1.11 -6.40 4.49
CA SER A 64 -0.21 -6.71 5.07
C SER A 64 -0.12 -7.56 6.34
N LYS A 65 0.93 -8.38 6.48
CA LYS A 65 1.17 -9.27 7.61
C LYS A 65 2.17 -8.71 8.62
N TYR A 66 2.69 -7.51 8.39
CA TYR A 66 3.68 -6.91 9.27
C TYR A 66 3.12 -6.71 10.69
N GLU A 67 3.85 -7.23 11.69
CA GLU A 67 3.56 -7.18 13.12
C GLU A 67 4.89 -6.88 13.84
N ILE A 68 4.83 -6.16 14.98
CA ILE A 68 6.00 -5.83 15.82
C ILE A 68 6.23 -6.96 16.81
#